data_AF-A0A1I8JMM2-F1
#
_entry.id   AF-A0A1I8JMM2-F1
#
_cell.length_a   1.000
_cell.length_b   1.000
_cell.length_c   1.000
_cell.angle_alpha   90.00
_cell.angle_beta   90.00
_cell.angle_gamma   90.00
#
_symmetry.space_group_name_H-M   'P 1'
#
loop_
_entity.id
_entity.type
_entity.pdbx_description
1 polymer ?
#
loop_
_entity_poly.entity_id
_entity_poly.type
_entity_poly.pdbx_seq_one_letter_code
_entity_poly.pdbx_strand_id
1 'polypeptide(L)'
;WALFVVAFPFLCLFSWTIPECSREDLKKYFIVSFLVSVLWIAALSFAMVTIVARMGCLLGIDTFVMSLVVLAAGTSIPDLLSSIIVARDGFGDMAVSNAIGSNVFDIDLGLGLPFLIRAFINKGKPLDMFSDSERVRRLVF
;
A
#
# COMPACT_ATOMS: atom_id res chain seq x y z
N TRP A 1 -24.23 8.07 6.75
CA TRP A 1 -25.21 7.06 6.28
C TRP A 1 -24.77 6.35 5.01
N ALA A 2 -24.53 7.04 3.87
CA ALA A 2 -24.09 6.38 2.63
C ALA A 2 -22.78 5.55 2.76
N LEU A 3 -21.76 6.11 3.43
CA LEU A 3 -20.49 5.39 3.69
C LEU A 3 -20.69 4.11 4.51
N PHE A 4 -21.66 4.10 5.44
CA PHE A 4 -21.95 2.93 6.26
C PHE A 4 -22.58 1.81 5.41
N VAL A 5 -23.51 2.15 4.52
CA VAL A 5 -24.16 1.18 3.62
C VAL A 5 -23.14 0.55 2.66
N VAL A 6 -22.21 1.34 2.13
CA VAL A 6 -21.15 0.84 1.24
C VAL A 6 -20.12 0.02 2.00
N ALA A 7 -19.75 0.42 3.23
CA ALA A 7 -18.78 -0.29 4.04
C ALA A 7 -19.33 -1.58 4.67
N PHE A 8 -20.65 -1.68 4.91
CA PHE A 8 -21.30 -2.80 5.58
C PHE A 8 -20.91 -4.20 5.04
N PRO A 9 -20.97 -4.49 3.72
CA PRO A 9 -20.56 -5.79 3.21
C PRO A 9 -19.08 -6.09 3.45
N PHE A 10 -18.20 -5.08 3.34
CA PHE A 10 -16.78 -5.24 3.61
C PHE A 10 -16.50 -5.45 5.11
N LEU A 11 -17.23 -4.75 5.98
CA LEU A 11 -17.13 -4.92 7.43
C LEU A 11 -17.57 -6.32 7.86
N CYS A 12 -18.66 -6.85 7.29
CA CYS A 12 -19.08 -8.23 7.54
C CYS A 12 -18.04 -9.24 7.05
N LEU A 13 -17.47 -9.03 5.86
CA LEU A 13 -16.42 -9.87 5.29
C LEU A 13 -15.17 -9.90 6.18
N PHE A 14 -14.68 -8.74 6.60
CA PHE A 14 -13.48 -8.63 7.44
C PHE A 14 -13.73 -9.12 8.86
N SER A 15 -14.90 -8.81 9.44
CA SER A 15 -15.28 -9.29 10.78
C SER A 15 -15.48 -10.80 10.82
N TRP A 16 -15.90 -11.43 9.72
CA TRP A 16 -15.92 -12.89 9.62
C TRP A 16 -14.49 -13.45 9.54
N THR A 17 -13.64 -12.87 8.70
CA THR A 17 -12.36 -13.46 8.33
C THR A 17 -11.26 -13.21 9.38
N ILE A 18 -11.32 -12.08 10.10
CA ILE A 18 -10.29 -11.66 11.07
C ILE A 18 -10.80 -11.95 12.50
N PRO A 19 -10.13 -12.84 13.27
CA PRO A 19 -10.50 -13.09 14.66
C PRO A 19 -10.37 -11.82 15.51
N GLU A 20 -11.43 -11.48 16.22
CA GLU A 20 -11.45 -10.29 17.07
C GLU A 20 -10.63 -10.52 18.35
N CYS A 21 -9.40 -10.01 18.37
CA CYS A 21 -8.48 -10.14 19.50
C CYS A 21 -8.86 -9.30 20.74
N SER A 22 -9.97 -8.57 20.68
CA SER A 22 -10.51 -7.79 21.81
C SER A 22 -11.10 -8.70 22.91
N ARG A 23 -11.55 -9.92 22.56
CA ARG A 23 -12.06 -10.89 23.54
C ARG A 23 -10.92 -11.68 24.18
N GLU A 24 -10.99 -11.88 25.50
CA GLU A 24 -9.92 -12.55 26.26
C GLU A 24 -9.62 -13.97 25.78
N ASP A 25 -10.62 -14.70 25.30
CA ASP A 25 -10.48 -16.06 24.78
C ASP A 25 -9.74 -16.13 23.44
N LEU A 26 -9.79 -15.04 22.66
CA LEU A 26 -9.25 -14.95 21.30
C LEU A 26 -7.85 -14.33 21.24
N LYS A 27 -7.31 -13.81 22.37
CA LYS A 27 -5.94 -13.27 22.46
C LYS A 27 -4.86 -14.26 22.00
N LYS A 28 -5.13 -15.57 22.12
CA LYS A 28 -4.22 -16.65 21.65
C LYS A 28 -4.02 -16.65 20.13
N TYR A 29 -4.97 -16.10 19.37
CA TYR A 29 -4.94 -16.05 17.90
C TYR A 29 -4.45 -14.69 17.36
N PHE A 30 -3.73 -13.92 18.18
CA PHE A 30 -3.17 -12.62 17.76
C PHE A 30 -2.34 -12.73 16.47
N ILE A 31 -1.42 -13.70 16.41
CA ILE A 31 -0.56 -13.90 15.24
C ILE A 31 -1.40 -14.25 14.00
N VAL A 32 -2.44 -15.08 14.16
CA VAL A 32 -3.33 -15.45 13.05
C VAL A 32 -4.07 -14.22 12.53
N SER A 33 -4.60 -13.39 13.43
CA SER A 33 -5.32 -12.17 13.07
C SER A 33 -4.42 -11.16 12.36
N PHE A 34 -3.17 -11.03 12.82
CA PHE A 34 -2.16 -10.22 12.15
C PHE A 34 -1.84 -10.73 10.74
N LEU A 35 -1.57 -12.04 10.58
CA LEU A 35 -1.27 -12.63 9.26
C LEU A 35 -2.44 -12.51 8.29
N VAL A 36 -3.67 -12.76 8.75
CA VAL A 36 -4.88 -12.61 7.92
C VAL A 36 -5.08 -11.16 7.50
N SER A 37 -4.78 -10.20 8.37
CA SER A 37 -4.85 -8.76 8.03
C SER A 37 -3.81 -8.39 6.96
N VAL A 38 -2.58 -8.87 7.09
CA VAL A 38 -1.52 -8.66 6.07
C VAL A 38 -1.93 -9.26 4.72
N LEU A 39 -2.52 -10.46 4.72
CA LEU A 39 -3.03 -11.10 3.50
C LEU A 39 -4.15 -10.28 2.84
N TRP A 40 -5.07 -9.73 3.63
CA TRP A 40 -6.12 -8.84 3.11
C TRP A 40 -5.56 -7.56 2.51
N ILE A 41 -4.61 -6.91 3.17
CA ILE A 41 -3.94 -5.71 2.65
C ILE A 41 -3.26 -6.03 1.30
N ALA A 42 -2.58 -7.18 1.19
CA ALA A 42 -1.96 -7.62 -0.05
C ALA A 42 -2.99 -7.87 -1.17
N ALA A 43 -4.10 -8.56 -0.86
CA ALA A 43 -5.16 -8.83 -1.83
C ALA A 43 -5.86 -7.55 -2.31
N LEU A 44 -6.17 -6.63 -1.39
CA LEU A 44 -6.79 -5.34 -1.72
C LEU A 44 -5.85 -4.45 -2.54
N SER A 45 -4.57 -4.42 -2.21
CA SER A 45 -3.55 -3.70 -2.97
C SER A 45 -3.45 -4.24 -4.41
N PHE A 46 -3.43 -5.56 -4.58
CA PHE A 46 -3.42 -6.17 -5.91
C PHE A 46 -4.68 -5.84 -6.74
N ALA A 47 -5.85 -5.89 -6.11
CA ALA A 47 -7.11 -5.50 -6.75
C ALA A 47 -7.10 -4.02 -7.15
N MET A 48 -6.63 -3.14 -6.26
CA MET A 48 -6.50 -1.70 -6.51
C MET A 48 -5.62 -1.42 -7.73
N VAL A 49 -4.40 -1.97 -7.78
CA VAL A 49 -3.48 -1.80 -8.91
C VAL A 49 -4.13 -2.26 -10.21
N THR A 50 -4.82 -3.40 -10.19
CA THR A 50 -5.47 -3.96 -11.38
C THR A 50 -6.58 -3.04 -11.88
N ILE A 51 -7.42 -2.52 -10.99
CA ILE A 51 -8.51 -1.59 -11.35
C ILE A 51 -7.93 -0.29 -11.90
N VAL A 52 -6.92 0.27 -11.24
CA VAL A 52 -6.28 1.53 -11.65
C VAL A 52 -5.63 1.40 -13.02
N ALA A 53 -4.97 0.27 -13.31
CA ALA A 53 -4.41 0.02 -14.63
C ALA A 53 -5.48 -0.04 -15.74
N ARG A 54 -6.64 -0.66 -15.45
CA ARG A 54 -7.76 -0.67 -16.40
C ARG A 54 -8.37 0.72 -16.58
N MET A 55 -8.48 1.52 -15.52
CA MET A 55 -8.96 2.90 -15.61
C MET A 55 -8.01 3.79 -16.40
N GLY A 56 -6.69 3.63 -16.27
CA GLY A 56 -5.70 4.33 -17.10
C GLY A 56 -5.93 4.10 -18.59
N CYS A 57 -6.14 2.84 -18.99
CA CYS A 57 -6.47 2.50 -20.38
C CYS A 57 -7.77 3.13 -20.87
N LEU A 58 -8.80 3.23 -20.02
CA LEU A 58 -10.09 3.84 -20.39
C LEU A 58 -10.00 5.36 -20.53
N LEU A 59 -9.16 6.01 -19.73
CA LEU A 59 -8.98 7.47 -19.70
C LEU A 59 -7.92 7.95 -20.70
N GLY A 60 -7.20 7.05 -21.38
CA GLY A 60 -6.11 7.39 -22.30
C GLY A 60 -4.90 8.02 -21.60
N ILE A 61 -4.81 7.87 -20.28
CA ILE A 61 -3.69 8.37 -19.47
C ILE A 61 -2.71 7.22 -19.28
N ASP A 62 -1.42 7.55 -19.29
CA ASP A 62 -0.37 6.59 -19.06
C ASP A 62 -0.58 5.84 -17.73
N THR A 63 -0.53 4.50 -17.80
CA THR A 63 -0.81 3.60 -16.68
C THR A 63 0.14 3.84 -15.52
N PHE A 64 1.40 4.21 -15.77
CA PHE A 64 2.36 4.49 -14.72
C PHE A 64 1.97 5.74 -13.93
N VAL A 65 1.63 6.83 -14.63
CA VAL A 65 1.20 8.09 -13.98
C VAL A 65 -0.08 7.88 -13.19
N MET A 66 -1.06 7.18 -13.76
CA MET A 66 -2.33 6.89 -13.08
C MET A 66 -2.12 6.04 -11.82
N SER A 67 -1.29 5.00 -11.91
CA SER A 67 -0.96 4.13 -10.78
C SER A 67 -0.22 4.91 -9.70
N LEU A 68 0.75 5.73 -10.08
CA LEU A 68 1.52 6.55 -9.14
C LEU A 68 0.63 7.49 -8.32
N VAL A 69 -0.27 8.22 -8.96
CA VAL A 69 -1.15 9.18 -8.27
C VAL A 69 -2.20 8.46 -7.42
N VAL A 70 -2.89 7.46 -7.98
CA VAL A 70 -4.00 6.81 -7.28
C VAL A 70 -3.51 5.90 -6.16
N LEU A 71 -2.40 5.17 -6.32
CA LEU A 71 -1.80 4.41 -5.21
C LEU A 71 -1.28 5.33 -4.12
N ALA A 72 -0.54 6.38 -4.48
CA ALA A 72 -0.02 7.32 -3.47
C ALA A 72 -1.15 7.96 -2.66
N ALA A 73 -2.24 8.37 -3.31
CA ALA A 73 -3.41 8.87 -2.60
C ALA A 73 -4.07 7.78 -1.72
N GLY A 74 -4.16 6.55 -2.23
CA GLY A 74 -4.82 5.44 -1.53
C GLY A 74 -4.07 4.96 -0.27
N THR A 75 -2.74 5.08 -0.23
CA THR A 75 -1.95 4.76 0.97
C THR A 75 -1.93 5.93 1.96
N SER A 76 -1.72 7.16 1.50
CA SER A 76 -1.60 8.32 2.41
C SER A 76 -2.89 8.71 3.13
N ILE A 77 -4.07 8.45 2.55
CA ILE A 77 -5.36 8.76 3.19
C ILE A 77 -5.57 7.99 4.51
N PRO A 78 -5.48 6.66 4.55
CA PRO A 78 -5.63 5.91 5.81
C PRO A 78 -4.53 6.24 6.83
N ASP A 79 -3.28 6.48 6.40
CA ASP A 79 -2.20 6.89 7.30
C ASP A 79 -2.46 8.25 7.94
N LEU A 80 -2.95 9.22 7.15
CA LEU A 80 -3.36 10.52 7.64
C LEU A 80 -4.51 10.40 8.66
N LEU A 81 -5.52 9.58 8.37
CA LEU A 81 -6.63 9.35 9.29
C LEU A 81 -6.15 8.74 10.61
N SER A 82 -5.24 7.75 10.56
CA SER A 82 -4.63 7.15 11.74
C SER A 82 -3.90 8.19 12.60
N SER A 83 -3.03 9.02 12.00
CA SER A 83 -2.33 10.09 12.70
C SER A 83 -3.28 11.13 13.30
N ILE A 84 -4.35 11.50 12.60
CA ILE A 84 -5.34 12.46 13.10
C ILE A 84 -6.10 11.90 14.32
N ILE A 85 -6.50 10.63 14.28
CA ILE A 85 -7.22 9.98 15.39
C ILE A 85 -6.32 9.96 16.64
N VAL A 86 -5.09 9.49 16.48
CA VAL A 86 -4.11 9.39 17.59
C VAL A 86 -3.73 10.77 18.16
N ALA A 87 -3.60 11.79 17.30
CA ALA A 87 -3.36 13.15 17.74
C ALA A 87 -4.55 13.72 18.54
N ARG A 88 -5.78 13.41 18.14
CA ARG A 88 -7.00 13.82 18.85
C ARG A 88 -7.13 13.16 20.22
N ASP A 89 -6.63 11.95 20.37
CA ASP A 89 -6.62 11.22 21.65
C ASP A 89 -5.51 11.71 22.62
N GLY A 90 -4.75 12.74 22.23
CA GLY A 90 -3.71 13.36 23.07
C GLY A 90 -2.31 12.74 22.91
N PHE A 91 -2.15 11.77 22.01
CA PHE A 91 -0.87 11.08 21.77
C PHE A 91 -0.10 11.71 20.61
N GLY A 92 0.27 12.99 20.75
CA GLY A 92 0.98 13.74 19.70
C GLY A 92 2.28 13.09 19.24
N ASP A 93 3.08 12.56 20.16
CA ASP A 93 4.35 11.88 19.82
C ASP A 93 4.13 10.63 18.95
N MET A 94 3.03 9.91 19.17
CA MET A 94 2.65 8.75 18.38
C MET A 94 2.12 9.16 17.00
N ALA A 95 1.42 10.28 16.91
CA ALA A 95 0.99 10.83 15.62
C ALA A 95 2.18 11.28 14.76
N VAL A 96 3.20 11.91 15.36
CA VAL A 96 4.43 12.33 14.69
C VAL A 96 5.25 11.12 14.25
N SER A 97 5.41 10.11 15.10
CA SER A 97 6.13 8.88 14.74
C SER A 97 5.44 8.13 13.60
N ASN A 98 4.10 8.10 13.57
CA ASN A 98 3.35 7.50 12.46
C ASN A 98 3.54 8.28 11.15
N ALA A 99 3.50 9.61 11.20
CA ALA A 99 3.67 10.45 10.01
C ALA A 99 5.08 10.36 9.40
N ILE A 100 6.11 10.26 10.22
CA ILE A 100 7.49 10.08 9.75
C ILE A 100 7.73 8.63 9.34
N GLY A 101 7.29 7.68 10.16
CA GLY A 101 7.54 6.25 9.99
C GLY A 101 6.89 5.69 8.73
N SER A 102 5.64 6.05 8.42
CA SER A 102 4.93 5.61 7.21
C SER A 102 5.67 6.02 5.94
N ASN A 103 6.07 7.28 5.81
CA ASN A 103 6.81 7.76 4.64
C ASN A 103 8.20 7.12 4.49
N VAL A 104 8.93 6.91 5.59
CA VAL A 104 10.22 6.22 5.56
C VAL A 104 10.03 4.77 5.12
N PHE A 105 9.02 4.10 5.65
CA PHE A 105 8.68 2.73 5.29
C PHE A 105 8.27 2.60 3.81
N ASP A 106 7.49 3.54 3.28
CA ASP A 106 7.09 3.56 1.88
C ASP A 106 8.28 3.74 0.93
N ILE A 107 9.26 4.54 1.30
CA ILE A 107 10.48 4.71 0.50
C ILE A 107 11.36 3.45 0.61
N ASP A 108 11.65 3.00 1.83
CA ASP A 108 12.59 1.91 2.07
C ASP A 108 12.05 0.56 1.61
N LEU A 109 10.79 0.25 1.93
CA LEU A 109 10.17 -1.02 1.51
C LEU A 109 9.45 -0.91 0.17
N GLY A 110 8.86 0.23 -0.17
CA GLY A 110 8.17 0.39 -1.46
C GLY A 110 9.15 0.48 -2.64
N LEU A 111 10.28 1.17 -2.48
CA LEU A 111 11.30 1.29 -3.55
C LEU A 111 12.53 0.42 -3.29
N GLY A 112 13.04 0.41 -2.05
CA GLY A 112 14.27 -0.31 -1.72
C GLY A 112 14.13 -1.83 -1.81
N LEU A 113 13.03 -2.41 -1.31
CA LEU A 113 12.86 -3.87 -1.30
C LEU A 113 12.73 -4.48 -2.71
N PRO A 114 11.90 -3.97 -3.65
CA PRO A 114 11.84 -4.50 -5.01
C PRO A 114 13.17 -4.36 -5.75
N PHE A 115 13.88 -3.24 -5.55
CA PHE A 115 15.21 -3.03 -6.13
C PHE A 115 16.23 -4.03 -5.59
N LEU A 116 16.23 -4.27 -4.28
CA LEU A 116 17.09 -5.24 -3.62
C LEU A 116 16.82 -6.66 -4.14
N ILE A 117 15.56 -7.08 -4.22
CA ILE A 117 15.16 -8.37 -4.77
C ILE A 117 15.67 -8.52 -6.22
N ARG A 118 15.49 -7.49 -7.05
CA ARG A 118 15.95 -7.48 -8.44
C ARG A 118 17.48 -7.56 -8.53
N ALA A 119 18.21 -6.87 -7.66
CA ALA A 119 19.67 -6.89 -7.61
C ALA A 119 20.20 -8.28 -7.23
N PHE A 120 19.56 -8.96 -6.27
CA PHE A 120 19.89 -10.35 -5.90
C PHE A 120 19.64 -11.33 -7.06
N ILE A 121 18.51 -11.22 -7.76
CA ILE A 121 18.20 -12.05 -8.93
C ILE A 121 19.26 -11.86 -10.03
N ASN A 122 19.70 -10.63 -10.26
CA ASN A 122 20.68 -10.29 -11.29
C ASN A 122 22.16 -10.52 -10.86
N LYS A 123 22.41 -11.08 -9.68
CA LYS A 123 23.75 -11.37 -9.14
C LYS A 123 24.70 -10.15 -9.18
N GLY A 124 24.18 -8.97 -8.88
CA GLY A 124 24.98 -7.73 -8.85
C GLY A 124 25.40 -7.18 -10.21
N LYS A 125 24.81 -7.67 -11.33
CA LYS A 125 24.97 -7.00 -12.63
C LYS A 125 24.28 -5.64 -12.61
N PRO A 126 24.82 -4.61 -13.28
CA PRO A 126 24.20 -3.29 -13.35
C PRO A 126 22.78 -3.42 -13.92
N LEU A 127 21.82 -2.84 -13.19
CA LEU A 127 20.42 -2.82 -13.59
C LEU A 127 20.21 -1.72 -14.61
N ASP A 128 19.98 -2.13 -15.86
CA ASP A 128 19.52 -1.20 -16.88
C ASP A 128 18.05 -0.84 -16.60
N MET A 129 17.85 0.37 -16.06
CA MET A 129 16.52 0.92 -15.77
C MET A 129 15.90 1.62 -16.99
N PHE A 130 16.69 1.91 -18.02
CA PHE A 130 16.22 2.55 -19.25
C PHE A 130 15.77 1.51 -20.26
N SER A 131 14.59 1.73 -20.85
CA SER A 131 14.15 0.97 -22.02
C SER A 131 15.11 1.25 -23.19
N ASP A 132 15.39 0.25 -24.04
CA ASP A 132 16.22 0.42 -25.24
C ASP A 132 15.75 1.61 -26.11
N SER A 133 14.44 1.90 -26.09
CA SER A 133 13.83 3.05 -26.77
C SER A 133 14.29 4.42 -26.24
N GLU A 134 14.53 4.57 -24.94
CA GLU A 134 15.01 5.81 -24.31
C GLU A 134 16.53 5.97 -24.48
N ARG A 135 17.27 4.86 -24.48
CA ARG A 135 18.71 4.86 -24.75
C ARG A 135 19.01 5.33 -26.17
N VAL A 136 18.26 4.84 -27.15
CA VAL A 136 18.38 5.28 -28.56
C VAL A 136 18.00 6.75 -28.71
N ARG A 137 16.93 7.21 -28.04
CA ARG A 137 16.56 8.64 -28.04
C ARG A 137 17.67 9.54 -27.52
N ARG A 138 18.43 9.11 -26.51
CA ARG A 138 19.49 9.91 -25.89
C ARG A 138 20.86 9.80 -26.56
N LEU A 139 21.06 8.85 -27.47
CA LEU A 139 22.26 8.74 -28.30
C LEU A 139 22.13 9.49 -29.64
N VAL A 140 20.90 9.83 -30.02
CA VAL A 140 20.57 10.57 -31.25
C VAL A 140 20.48 12.10 -31.01
N PHE A 141 20.48 12.53 -29.74
CA PHE A 141 20.63 13.92 -29.31
C PHE A 141 21.92 14.08 -28.50
#